data_AF-Q7TQL5-F1
#
_entry.id   AF-Q7TQL5-F1
#
_cell.length_a   1.000
_cell.length_b   1.000
_cell.length_c   1.000
_cell.angle_alpha   90.00
_cell.angle_beta   90.00
_cell.angle_gamma   90.00
#
_symmetry.space_group_name_H-M   'P 1'
#
loop_
_entity.id
_entity.type
_entity.pdbx_description
1 polymer ?
#
loop_
_entity_poly.entity_id
_entity_poly.type
_entity_poly.pdbx_seq_one_letter_code
_entity_poly.pdbx_strand_id
1 'polypeptide(L)'
;HTLELAPNSTARRQLAQLLEGRPDQSVVIPHLFPKYIRAPNGPEANPVKQLQPDEEEDYLGVRIQLRREQVGTGASGEQAGTKASDFLEWWVIELQDCKADCNLLPMVIFSDKVSPPSLGFLAGYGIVGLYVSIVLVVGKFVRGFFSEISHSIMFEELPCVDRILKLCQDIFLVRETRELELEEELYAKLIFLYRSPETMIKWTRERE
;
A
#
# COMPACT_ATOMS: atom_id res chain seq x y z
N HIS A 1 -13.69 -20.68 -12.49
CA HIS A 1 -15.04 -21.13 -12.90
C HIS A 1 -15.04 -22.64 -13.00
N THR A 2 -16.06 -23.30 -12.49
CA THR A 2 -16.17 -24.77 -12.45
C THR A 2 -17.60 -25.16 -12.73
N LEU A 3 -17.83 -26.04 -13.70
CA LEU A 3 -19.14 -26.59 -14.02
C LEU A 3 -19.15 -28.09 -13.70
N GLU A 4 -20.10 -28.53 -12.88
CA GLU A 4 -20.29 -29.94 -12.53
C GLU A 4 -21.14 -30.64 -13.60
N LEU A 5 -20.51 -31.50 -14.41
CA LEU A 5 -21.21 -32.28 -15.44
C LEU A 5 -21.91 -33.50 -14.82
N ALA A 6 -23.21 -33.36 -14.56
CA ALA A 6 -24.05 -34.39 -13.98
C ALA A 6 -23.92 -35.76 -14.71
N PRO A 7 -23.99 -36.89 -13.97
CA PRO A 7 -23.92 -38.21 -14.58
C PRO A 7 -25.07 -38.38 -15.58
N ASN A 8 -24.81 -39.04 -16.71
CA ASN A 8 -25.76 -39.23 -17.81
C ASN A 8 -26.28 -37.96 -18.52
N SER A 9 -25.74 -36.77 -18.21
CA SER A 9 -26.06 -35.56 -18.96
C SER A 9 -25.69 -35.68 -20.44
N THR A 10 -26.47 -35.02 -21.30
CA THR A 10 -26.27 -35.01 -22.76
C THR A 10 -24.87 -34.49 -23.11
N ALA A 11 -24.46 -33.38 -22.49
CA ALA A 11 -23.14 -32.79 -22.68
C ALA A 11 -22.01 -33.76 -22.31
N ARG A 12 -22.11 -34.48 -21.18
CA ARG A 12 -21.11 -35.47 -20.76
C ARG A 12 -21.02 -36.67 -21.71
N ARG A 13 -22.16 -37.15 -22.22
CA ARG A 13 -22.18 -38.24 -23.22
C ARG A 13 -21.62 -37.81 -24.55
N GLN A 14 -21.98 -36.61 -25.02
CA GLN A 14 -21.44 -36.04 -26.26
C GLN A 14 -19.94 -35.81 -26.16
N LEU A 15 -19.43 -35.30 -25.04
CA LEU A 15 -18.00 -35.13 -24.79
C LEU A 15 -17.26 -36.48 -24.81
N ALA A 16 -17.83 -37.53 -24.20
CA ALA A 16 -17.28 -38.88 -24.27
C ALA A 16 -17.29 -39.43 -25.72
N GLN A 17 -18.32 -39.12 -26.49
CA GLN A 17 -18.43 -39.54 -27.89
C GLN A 17 -17.37 -38.88 -28.79
N LEU A 18 -16.91 -37.67 -28.48
CA LEU A 18 -15.80 -37.02 -29.20
C LEU A 18 -14.52 -37.87 -29.16
N LEU A 19 -14.31 -38.66 -28.10
CA LEU A 19 -13.16 -39.55 -27.97
C LEU A 19 -13.23 -40.77 -28.91
N GLU A 20 -14.40 -41.08 -29.49
CA GLU A 20 -14.56 -42.14 -30.49
C GLU A 20 -14.00 -41.75 -31.87
N GLY A 21 -13.63 -40.47 -32.07
CA GLY A 21 -12.81 -40.04 -33.21
C GLY A 21 -13.56 -39.69 -34.49
N ARG A 22 -14.82 -39.26 -34.40
CA ARG A 22 -15.57 -38.75 -35.56
C ARG A 22 -15.27 -37.26 -35.77
N PRO A 23 -14.74 -36.85 -36.94
CA PRO A 23 -14.21 -35.50 -37.15
C PRO A 23 -15.27 -34.39 -37.14
N ASP A 24 -16.55 -34.71 -37.40
CA ASP A 24 -17.62 -33.72 -37.53
C ASP A 24 -18.41 -33.49 -36.23
N GLN A 25 -17.98 -34.12 -35.14
CA GLN A 25 -18.68 -34.01 -33.86
C GLN A 25 -18.17 -32.83 -33.04
N SER A 26 -19.11 -32.14 -32.40
CA SER A 26 -18.83 -31.08 -31.44
C SER A 26 -19.82 -31.14 -30.29
N VAL A 27 -19.41 -30.63 -29.13
CA VAL A 27 -20.28 -30.50 -27.96
C VAL A 27 -20.31 -29.05 -27.52
N VAL A 28 -21.50 -28.55 -27.16
CA VAL A 28 -21.66 -27.21 -26.61
C VAL A 28 -21.86 -27.32 -25.11
N ILE A 29 -21.02 -26.61 -24.36
CA ILE A 29 -21.15 -26.44 -22.91
C ILE A 29 -21.66 -25.02 -22.66
N PRO A 30 -22.90 -24.85 -22.19
CA PRO A 30 -23.44 -23.52 -21.89
C PRO A 30 -22.73 -22.91 -20.67
N HIS A 31 -22.80 -21.58 -20.55
CA HIS A 31 -22.42 -20.87 -19.31
C HIS A 31 -20.97 -21.11 -18.82
N LEU A 32 -20.01 -21.29 -19.75
CA LEU A 32 -18.63 -21.66 -19.42
C LEU A 32 -17.66 -20.47 -19.49
N PHE A 33 -17.85 -19.53 -20.41
CA PHE A 33 -16.85 -18.48 -20.68
C PHE A 33 -17.30 -17.09 -20.22
N PRO A 34 -16.73 -16.54 -19.12
CA PRO A 34 -17.00 -15.18 -18.69
C PRO A 34 -16.31 -14.17 -19.62
N LYS A 35 -17.10 -13.38 -20.34
CA LYS A 35 -16.57 -12.39 -21.30
C LYS A 35 -15.90 -11.20 -20.62
N TYR A 36 -16.41 -10.75 -19.47
CA TYR A 36 -15.97 -9.53 -18.81
C TYR A 36 -15.34 -9.84 -17.45
N ILE A 37 -14.03 -9.61 -17.32
CA ILE A 37 -13.28 -9.89 -16.09
C ILE A 37 -12.63 -8.60 -15.58
N ARG A 38 -12.67 -8.37 -14.27
CA ARG A 38 -11.90 -7.30 -13.64
C ARG A 38 -10.59 -7.86 -13.11
N ALA A 39 -9.49 -7.21 -13.44
CA ALA A 39 -8.17 -7.46 -12.89
C ALA A 39 -7.85 -6.36 -11.86
N PRO A 40 -8.16 -6.59 -10.57
CA PRO A 40 -7.82 -5.63 -9.52
C PRO A 40 -6.33 -5.70 -9.16
N ASN A 41 -5.91 -4.85 -8.23
CA ASN A 41 -4.55 -4.87 -7.68
C ASN A 41 -4.27 -6.12 -6.80
N GLY A 42 -5.33 -6.85 -6.40
CA GLY A 42 -5.23 -8.07 -5.63
C GLY A 42 -4.96 -9.30 -6.49
N PRO A 43 -4.67 -10.46 -5.87
CA PRO A 43 -4.37 -11.70 -6.59
C PRO A 43 -5.58 -12.33 -7.28
N GLU A 44 -6.80 -11.91 -6.93
CA GLU A 44 -8.04 -12.49 -7.43
C GLU A 44 -8.68 -11.61 -8.51
N ALA A 45 -8.77 -12.13 -9.73
CA ALA A 45 -9.49 -11.52 -10.83
C ALA A 45 -10.86 -12.18 -11.00
N ASN A 46 -11.92 -11.41 -10.75
CA ASN A 46 -13.30 -11.92 -10.75
C ASN A 46 -14.09 -11.40 -11.96
N PRO A 47 -15.06 -12.18 -12.48
CA PRO A 47 -16.03 -11.70 -13.48
C PRO A 47 -16.79 -10.46 -12.99
N VAL A 48 -17.11 -9.56 -13.92
CA VAL A 48 -17.73 -8.27 -13.59
C VAL A 48 -19.23 -8.42 -13.43
N LYS A 49 -19.70 -8.54 -12.18
CA LYS A 49 -21.13 -8.69 -11.85
C LYS A 49 -22.02 -7.59 -12.45
N GLN A 50 -21.51 -6.37 -12.63
CA GLN A 50 -22.31 -5.28 -13.22
C GLN A 50 -22.56 -5.45 -14.72
N LEU A 51 -21.70 -6.19 -15.43
CA LEU A 51 -21.83 -6.49 -16.86
C LEU A 51 -22.42 -7.88 -17.11
N GLN A 52 -22.43 -8.72 -16.07
CA GLN A 52 -22.93 -10.09 -16.06
C GLN A 52 -23.70 -10.31 -14.73
N PRO A 53 -24.87 -9.64 -14.56
CA PRO A 53 -25.65 -9.65 -13.30
C PRO A 53 -26.13 -11.03 -12.87
N ASP A 54 -26.44 -11.90 -13.82
CA ASP A 54 -26.93 -13.26 -13.55
C ASP A 54 -25.77 -14.27 -13.41
N GLU A 55 -24.55 -13.75 -13.20
CA GLU A 55 -23.30 -14.49 -12.97
C GLU A 55 -23.07 -15.58 -14.02
N GLU A 56 -23.24 -16.85 -13.64
CA GLU A 56 -23.02 -18.00 -14.52
C GLU A 56 -23.97 -18.00 -15.71
N GLU A 57 -25.23 -17.59 -15.56
CA GLU A 57 -26.22 -17.59 -16.64
C GLU A 57 -25.82 -16.61 -17.78
N ASP A 58 -25.08 -15.56 -17.46
CA ASP A 58 -24.55 -14.59 -18.42
C ASP A 58 -23.23 -15.00 -19.08
N TYR A 59 -22.67 -16.16 -18.71
CA TYR A 59 -21.46 -16.65 -19.34
C TYR A 59 -21.76 -17.25 -20.71
N LEU A 60 -20.83 -17.08 -21.63
CA LEU A 60 -20.99 -17.56 -23.00
C LEU A 60 -20.84 -19.07 -23.08
N GLY A 61 -21.64 -19.69 -23.94
CA GLY A 61 -21.49 -21.09 -24.31
C GLY A 61 -20.23 -21.33 -25.14
N VAL A 62 -19.56 -22.45 -24.90
CA VAL A 62 -18.34 -22.86 -25.58
C VAL A 62 -18.59 -24.15 -26.33
N ARG A 63 -18.29 -24.16 -27.63
CA ARG A 63 -18.26 -25.37 -28.45
C ARG A 63 -16.87 -25.98 -28.39
N ILE A 64 -16.81 -27.28 -28.13
CA ILE A 64 -15.59 -28.06 -27.97
C ILE A 64 -15.54 -29.12 -29.06
N GLN A 65 -14.37 -29.29 -29.68
CA GLN A 65 -14.09 -30.24 -30.75
C GLN A 65 -12.75 -30.92 -30.48
N LEU A 66 -12.65 -32.20 -30.85
CA LEU A 66 -11.39 -32.94 -30.83
C LEU A 66 -10.84 -33.02 -32.25
N ARG A 67 -9.71 -32.37 -32.51
CA ARG A 67 -9.00 -32.47 -33.80
C ARG A 67 -7.99 -33.59 -33.73
N ARG A 68 -7.88 -34.33 -34.82
CA ARG A 68 -6.91 -35.41 -35.01
C ARG A 68 -6.23 -35.25 -36.34
N GLU A 69 -4.91 -35.39 -36.35
CA GLU A 69 -4.10 -35.35 -37.56
C GLU A 69 -3.26 -36.62 -37.63
N GLN A 70 -3.34 -37.35 -38.73
CA GLN A 70 -2.55 -38.56 -38.92
C GLN A 70 -1.12 -38.15 -39.22
N VAL A 71 -0.19 -38.53 -38.34
CA VAL A 71 1.22 -38.28 -38.58
C VAL A 71 1.68 -39.31 -39.63
N GLY A 72 1.89 -38.86 -40.86
CA GLY A 72 2.31 -39.72 -41.95
C GLY A 72 3.64 -40.42 -41.61
N THR A 73 3.58 -41.74 -41.43
CA THR A 73 4.78 -42.58 -41.51
C THR A 73 5.27 -42.53 -42.95
N GLY A 74 6.36 -41.79 -43.15
CA GLY A 74 7.10 -41.83 -44.41
C GLY A 74 7.37 -43.29 -44.79
N ALA A 75 6.97 -43.63 -46.00
CA ALA A 75 7.20 -44.90 -46.69
C ALA A 75 8.34 -45.79 -46.15
N SER A 76 7.97 -46.90 -45.52
CA SER A 76 8.68 -48.18 -45.67
C SER A 76 7.74 -49.28 -45.23
N GLY A 77 7.29 -50.07 -46.20
CA GLY A 77 6.38 -51.18 -45.96
C GLY A 77 7.00 -52.17 -44.99
N GLU A 78 6.32 -52.38 -43.87
CA GLU A 78 6.40 -53.59 -43.06
C GLU A 78 5.18 -53.61 -42.14
N GLN A 79 4.61 -54.81 -42.00
CA GLN A 79 3.36 -55.08 -41.30
C GLN A 79 3.42 -54.61 -39.84
N ALA A 80 2.85 -53.44 -39.55
CA ALA A 80 2.71 -52.92 -38.20
C ALA A 80 1.22 -52.98 -37.81
N GLY A 81 0.91 -53.84 -36.83
CA GLY A 81 -0.41 -53.91 -36.23
C GLY A 81 -0.88 -52.53 -35.79
N THR A 82 -2.13 -52.22 -36.11
CA THR A 82 -2.86 -50.98 -35.83
C THR A 82 -2.69 -50.55 -34.38
N LYS A 83 -1.68 -49.74 -34.08
CA LYS A 83 -1.56 -49.06 -32.78
C LYS A 83 -2.37 -47.77 -32.86
N ALA A 84 -3.21 -47.53 -31.85
CA ALA A 84 -4.04 -46.35 -31.72
C ALA A 84 -3.24 -45.03 -31.52
N SER A 85 -1.92 -45.04 -31.70
CA SER A 85 -0.99 -43.95 -31.36
C SER A 85 -0.52 -43.11 -32.55
N ASP A 86 -1.03 -43.34 -33.75
CA ASP A 86 -0.54 -42.69 -34.98
C ASP A 86 -1.24 -41.35 -35.30
N PHE A 87 -2.05 -40.83 -34.36
CA PHE A 87 -2.75 -39.56 -34.50
C PHE A 87 -2.25 -38.54 -33.48
N LEU A 88 -1.93 -37.34 -33.95
CA LEU A 88 -1.76 -36.16 -33.11
C LEU A 88 -3.15 -35.61 -32.78
N GLU A 89 -3.49 -35.54 -31.49
CA GLU A 89 -4.81 -35.10 -31.03
C GLU A 89 -4.70 -33.81 -30.19
N TRP A 90 -5.57 -32.84 -30.46
CA TRP A 90 -5.69 -31.64 -29.64
C TRP A 90 -7.13 -31.14 -29.58
N TRP A 91 -7.45 -30.46 -28.48
CA TRP A 91 -8.76 -29.85 -28.27
C TRP A 91 -8.81 -28.47 -28.90
N VAL A 92 -9.90 -28.19 -29.61
CA VAL A 92 -10.22 -26.86 -30.13
C VAL A 92 -11.50 -26.41 -29.48
N ILE A 93 -11.49 -25.18 -28.99
CA ILE A 93 -12.67 -24.53 -28.41
C ILE A 93 -13.00 -23.28 -29.22
N GLU A 94 -14.28 -23.00 -29.34
CA GLU A 94 -14.80 -21.79 -29.99
C GLU A 94 -16.05 -21.32 -29.24
N LEU A 95 -16.39 -20.03 -29.35
CA LEU A 95 -17.64 -19.53 -28.79
C LEU A 95 -18.83 -20.09 -29.59
N GLN A 96 -19.88 -20.52 -28.90
CA GLN A 96 -21.08 -21.10 -29.53
C GLN A 96 -21.64 -20.19 -30.63
N ASP A 97 -21.75 -18.89 -30.35
CA ASP A 97 -22.32 -17.87 -31.24
C ASP A 97 -21.26 -17.07 -32.01
N CYS A 98 -20.08 -17.65 -32.26
CA CYS A 98 -19.06 -16.98 -33.07
C CYS A 98 -19.59 -16.65 -34.47
N LYS A 99 -19.29 -15.43 -34.95
CA LYS A 99 -19.71 -14.93 -36.28
C LYS A 99 -18.51 -14.70 -37.18
N ALA A 100 -17.56 -13.90 -36.71
CA ALA A 100 -16.26 -13.66 -37.31
C ALA A 100 -15.18 -14.19 -36.36
N ASP A 101 -14.09 -14.71 -36.92
CA ASP A 101 -12.91 -15.19 -36.19
C ASP A 101 -13.22 -16.21 -35.07
N CYS A 102 -13.89 -17.32 -35.41
CA CYS A 102 -14.19 -18.41 -34.48
C CYS A 102 -12.96 -19.06 -33.82
N ASN A 103 -11.76 -18.79 -34.36
CA ASN A 103 -10.50 -19.21 -33.76
C ASN A 103 -10.10 -18.37 -32.52
N LEU A 104 -10.82 -17.29 -32.22
CA LEU A 104 -10.55 -16.40 -31.09
C LEU A 104 -11.66 -16.49 -30.03
N LEU A 105 -11.23 -16.47 -28.77
CA LEU A 105 -12.12 -16.34 -27.61
C LEU A 105 -11.91 -14.95 -26.99
N PRO A 106 -12.59 -13.91 -27.49
CA PRO A 106 -12.36 -12.54 -27.03
C PRO A 106 -12.80 -12.35 -25.58
N MET A 107 -11.81 -12.13 -24.72
CA MET A 107 -11.99 -11.77 -23.31
C MET A 107 -11.73 -10.28 -23.13
N VAL A 108 -12.64 -9.58 -22.45
CA VAL A 108 -12.51 -8.16 -22.13
C VAL A 108 -12.08 -8.02 -20.67
N ILE A 109 -10.88 -7.49 -20.46
CA ILE A 109 -10.28 -7.35 -19.13
C ILE A 109 -10.27 -5.88 -18.72
N PHE A 110 -10.90 -5.57 -17.58
CA PHE A 110 -10.86 -4.27 -16.95
C PHE A 110 -9.76 -4.24 -15.90
N SER A 111 -8.61 -3.66 -16.25
CA SER A 111 -7.49 -3.52 -15.31
C SER A 111 -7.64 -2.27 -14.47
N ASP A 112 -7.65 -2.43 -13.15
CA ASP A 112 -7.65 -1.30 -12.24
C ASP A 112 -6.33 -0.52 -12.35
N LYS A 113 -6.41 0.79 -12.07
CA LYS A 113 -5.19 1.61 -11.98
C LYS A 113 -4.43 1.26 -10.70
N VAL A 114 -3.14 1.04 -10.85
CA VAL A 114 -2.20 0.92 -9.74
C VAL A 114 -1.61 2.28 -9.39
N SER A 115 -1.53 2.58 -8.09
CA SER A 115 -0.79 3.74 -7.62
C SER A 115 0.70 3.55 -7.90
N PRO A 116 1.46 4.62 -8.23
CA PRO A 116 2.90 4.53 -8.35
C PRO A 116 3.54 3.93 -7.10
N PRO A 117 4.59 3.10 -7.21
CA PRO A 117 5.24 2.45 -6.07
C PRO A 117 5.71 3.43 -4.99
N SER A 118 6.05 4.66 -5.39
CA SER A 118 6.51 5.74 -4.51
C SER A 118 5.46 6.22 -3.51
N LEU A 119 4.16 6.01 -3.77
CA LEU A 119 3.07 6.46 -2.91
C LEU A 119 2.60 5.37 -1.93
N GLY A 120 3.04 4.11 -2.12
CA GLY A 120 2.72 3.00 -1.23
C GLY A 120 3.29 3.15 0.19
N PHE A 121 4.42 3.86 0.33
CA PHE A 121 5.04 4.15 1.63
C PHE A 121 4.16 5.06 2.51
N LEU A 122 3.40 5.97 1.90
CA LEU A 122 2.52 6.90 2.61
C LEU A 122 1.11 6.32 2.83
N ALA A 123 0.64 5.46 1.93
CA ALA A 123 -0.70 4.88 1.98
C ALA A 123 -0.92 3.80 3.06
N GLY A 124 0.14 3.39 3.76
CA GLY A 124 0.08 2.41 4.85
C GLY A 124 0.16 3.02 6.25
N TYR A 125 0.80 2.29 7.18
CA TYR A 125 1.01 2.72 8.58
C TYR A 125 1.91 3.96 8.75
N GLY A 126 2.50 4.47 7.66
CA GLY A 126 3.39 5.64 7.68
C GLY A 126 2.71 6.91 8.19
N ILE A 127 1.45 7.17 7.75
CA ILE A 127 0.71 8.36 8.20
C ILE A 127 0.34 8.30 9.68
N VAL A 128 0.04 7.10 10.19
CA VAL A 128 -0.24 6.87 11.61
C VAL A 128 1.02 7.11 12.45
N GLY A 129 2.17 6.60 11.99
CA GLY A 129 3.45 6.86 12.63
C GLY A 129 3.84 8.34 12.65
N LEU A 130 3.60 9.06 11.55
CA LEU A 130 3.81 10.51 11.47
C LEU A 130 2.90 11.27 12.44
N TYR A 131 1.63 10.88 12.54
CA TYR A 131 0.70 11.51 13.47
C TYR A 131 1.14 11.30 14.93
N VAL A 132 1.46 10.07 15.31
CA VAL A 132 1.91 9.73 16.67
C VAL A 132 3.19 10.48 17.02
N SER A 133 4.16 10.58 16.10
CA SER A 133 5.41 11.29 16.37
C SER A 133 5.21 12.78 16.61
N ILE A 134 4.41 13.46 15.78
CA ILE A 134 4.08 14.88 15.96
C ILE A 134 3.36 15.11 17.28
N VAL A 135 2.36 14.28 17.60
CA VAL A 135 1.60 14.40 18.86
C VAL A 135 2.51 14.22 20.08
N LEU A 136 3.43 13.26 20.06
CA LEU A 136 4.39 13.06 21.15
C LEU A 136 5.35 14.25 21.31
N VAL A 137 5.83 14.82 20.19
CA VAL A 137 6.70 16.00 20.21
C VAL A 137 5.96 17.19 20.83
N VAL A 138 4.75 17.50 20.35
CA VAL A 138 3.93 18.59 20.91
C VAL A 138 3.62 18.34 22.39
N GLY A 139 3.28 17.10 22.77
CA GLY A 139 3.04 16.71 24.16
C GLY A 139 4.26 16.92 25.05
N LYS A 140 5.47 16.61 24.55
CA LYS A 140 6.73 16.88 25.26
C LYS A 140 6.97 18.38 25.44
N PHE A 141 6.69 19.20 24.42
CA PHE A 141 6.80 20.66 24.52
C PHE A 141 5.83 21.22 25.56
N VAL A 142 4.55 20.83 25.50
CA VAL A 142 3.54 21.27 26.48
C VAL A 142 3.94 20.87 27.90
N ARG A 143 4.46 19.65 28.11
CA ARG A 143 4.96 19.21 29.41
C ARG A 143 6.14 20.06 29.90
N GLY A 144 7.04 20.49 29.00
CA GLY A 144 8.19 21.35 29.33
C GLY A 144 7.77 22.66 30.00
N PHE A 145 6.76 23.34 29.43
CA PHE A 145 6.24 24.61 29.97
C PHE A 145 5.76 24.53 31.42
N PHE A 146 5.19 23.40 31.85
CA PHE A 146 4.74 23.22 33.24
C PHE A 146 5.83 22.65 34.15
N SER A 147 6.78 21.89 33.61
CA SER A 147 7.81 21.22 34.40
C SER A 147 8.98 22.13 34.78
N GLU A 148 9.24 23.20 34.02
CA GLU A 148 10.39 24.08 34.24
C GLU A 148 10.09 25.28 35.15
N ILE A 149 8.82 25.52 35.49
CA ILE A 149 8.39 26.68 36.28
C ILE A 149 9.08 26.72 37.65
N SER A 150 9.28 25.57 38.32
CA SER A 150 9.86 25.53 39.67
C SER A 150 11.31 26.01 39.73
N HIS A 151 12.08 25.83 38.65
CA HIS A 151 13.48 26.25 38.59
C HIS A 151 13.62 27.73 38.28
N SER A 152 12.65 28.34 37.58
CA SER A 152 12.67 29.77 37.23
C SER A 152 12.15 30.68 38.33
N ILE A 153 11.37 30.17 39.31
CA ILE A 153 10.76 30.96 40.40
C ILE A 153 11.77 31.92 41.06
N MET A 154 12.97 31.44 41.37
CA MET A 154 14.00 32.24 42.05
C MET A 154 14.51 33.44 41.23
N PHE A 155 14.25 33.48 39.93
CA PHE A 155 14.65 34.54 39.01
C PHE A 155 13.47 35.37 38.49
N GLU A 156 12.27 34.80 38.46
CA GLU A 156 11.05 35.48 37.98
C GLU A 156 10.34 36.27 39.09
N GLU A 157 10.28 35.73 40.32
CA GLU A 157 9.50 36.29 41.42
C GLU A 157 10.37 37.18 42.33
N LEU A 158 10.85 38.31 41.80
CA LEU A 158 11.69 39.28 42.54
C LEU A 158 10.94 40.60 42.77
N PRO A 159 10.87 41.13 44.01
CA PRO A 159 10.02 42.30 44.33
C PRO A 159 10.52 43.63 43.72
N CYS A 160 11.82 43.91 43.76
CA CYS A 160 12.41 45.10 43.11
C CYS A 160 13.75 44.76 42.45
N VAL A 161 13.79 44.83 41.11
CA VAL A 161 14.96 44.45 40.30
C VAL A 161 15.89 45.62 39.94
N ASP A 162 15.55 46.85 40.34
CA ASP A 162 16.26 48.07 39.94
C ASP A 162 17.76 48.05 40.28
N ARG A 163 18.13 47.44 41.40
CA ARG A 163 19.55 47.34 41.80
C ARG A 163 20.34 46.38 40.93
N ILE A 164 19.70 45.30 40.46
CA ILE A 164 20.31 44.35 39.53
C ILE A 164 20.42 45.02 38.16
N LEU A 165 19.38 45.72 37.72
CA LEU A 165 19.39 46.50 36.48
C LEU A 165 20.50 47.56 36.50
N LYS A 166 20.64 48.29 37.60
CA LYS A 166 21.71 49.28 37.78
C LYS A 166 23.10 48.65 37.72
N LEU A 167 23.30 47.50 38.36
CA LEU A 167 24.57 46.77 38.27
C LEU A 167 24.88 46.37 36.82
N CYS A 168 23.90 45.90 36.06
CA CYS A 168 24.07 45.59 34.63
C CYS A 168 24.40 46.85 33.80
N GLN A 169 23.80 47.99 34.11
CA GLN A 169 24.09 49.27 33.47
C GLN A 169 25.49 49.77 33.82
N ASP A 170 25.92 49.65 35.07
CA ASP A 170 27.27 50.02 35.51
C ASP A 170 28.33 49.16 34.80
N ILE A 171 28.10 47.84 34.68
CA ILE A 171 28.95 46.94 33.87
C ILE A 171 29.03 47.41 32.41
N PHE A 172 27.88 47.77 31.82
CA PHE A 172 27.83 48.26 30.45
C PHE A 172 28.62 49.56 30.27
N LEU A 173 28.47 50.51 31.20
CA LEU A 173 29.19 51.78 31.19
C LEU A 173 30.70 51.59 31.32
N VAL A 174 31.14 50.78 32.27
CA VAL A 174 32.57 50.52 32.52
C VAL A 174 33.24 49.78 31.36
N ARG A 175 32.49 48.91 30.67
CA ARG A 175 32.92 48.31 29.41
C ARG A 175 33.12 49.35 28.30
N GLU A 176 32.24 50.35 28.22
CA GLU A 176 32.35 51.44 27.23
C GLU A 176 33.56 52.35 27.52
N THR A 177 33.85 52.63 28.79
CA THR A 177 35.02 53.41 29.21
C THR A 177 36.34 52.64 29.16
N ARG A 178 36.28 51.31 28.94
CA ARG A 178 37.42 50.37 28.89
C ARG A 178 38.19 50.23 30.20
N GLU A 179 37.52 50.44 31.33
CA GLU A 179 38.08 50.18 32.66
C GLU A 179 37.88 48.70 33.04
N LEU A 180 38.67 47.82 32.43
CA LEU A 180 38.47 46.36 32.48
C LEU A 180 38.59 45.74 33.89
N GLU A 181 39.42 46.31 34.77
CA GLU A 181 39.56 45.83 36.15
C GLU A 181 38.24 46.02 36.93
N LEU A 182 37.58 47.17 36.75
CA LEU A 182 36.30 47.47 37.39
C LEU A 182 35.16 46.66 36.76
N GLU A 183 35.24 46.38 35.45
CA GLU A 183 34.28 45.50 34.77
C GLU A 183 34.30 44.09 35.39
N GLU A 184 35.50 43.53 35.60
CA GLU A 184 35.68 42.20 36.19
C GLU A 184 35.09 42.14 37.61
N GLU A 185 35.34 43.15 38.43
CA GLU A 185 34.80 43.23 39.79
C GLU A 185 33.26 43.28 39.80
N LEU A 186 32.67 44.14 38.96
CA LEU A 186 31.21 44.27 38.86
C LEU A 186 30.56 43.00 38.30
N TYR A 187 31.18 42.34 37.33
CA TYR A 187 30.69 41.07 36.78
C TYR A 187 30.79 39.93 37.80
N ALA A 188 31.89 39.85 38.56
CA ALA A 188 32.04 38.87 39.64
C ALA A 188 30.93 39.03 40.71
N LYS A 189 30.59 40.28 41.04
CA LYS A 189 29.47 40.60 41.93
C LYS A 189 28.11 40.13 41.37
N LEU A 190 27.87 40.29 40.08
CA LEU A 190 26.66 39.80 39.41
C LEU A 190 26.57 38.26 39.49
N ILE A 191 27.65 37.55 39.17
CA ILE A 191 27.70 36.08 39.25
C ILE A 191 27.49 35.60 40.69
N PHE A 192 28.09 36.27 41.68
CA PHE A 192 27.87 35.94 43.10
C PHE A 192 26.40 36.05 43.49
N LEU A 193 25.72 37.12 43.06
CA LEU A 193 24.29 37.31 43.25
C LEU A 193 23.46 36.16 42.66
N TYR A 194 23.73 35.76 41.41
CA TYR A 194 23.03 34.65 40.74
C TYR A 194 23.35 33.26 41.31
N ARG A 195 24.45 33.10 42.06
CA ARG A 195 24.81 31.85 42.75
C ARG A 195 24.16 31.69 44.13
N SER A 196 23.63 32.76 44.73
CA SER A 196 23.06 32.74 46.08
C SER A 196 21.64 33.33 46.11
N PRO A 197 20.59 32.50 46.10
CA PRO A 197 19.21 32.99 46.13
C PRO A 197 18.90 33.79 47.41
N GLU A 198 19.54 33.44 48.53
CA GLU A 198 19.43 34.19 49.78
C GLU A 198 19.95 35.64 49.66
N THR A 199 21.07 35.81 48.96
CA THR A 199 21.65 37.14 48.71
C THR A 199 20.80 37.90 47.69
N MET A 200 20.30 37.21 46.66
CA MET A 200 19.42 37.78 45.65
C MET A 200 18.15 38.39 46.27
N ILE A 201 17.45 37.65 47.15
CA ILE A 201 16.25 38.14 47.84
C ILE A 201 16.55 39.34 48.72
N LYS A 202 17.65 39.30 49.49
CA LYS A 202 18.07 40.46 50.33
C LYS A 202 18.37 41.69 49.47
N TRP A 203 18.94 41.48 48.29
CA TRP A 203 19.33 42.54 47.37
C TRP A 203 18.13 43.17 46.66
N THR A 204 17.09 42.39 46.35
CA THR A 204 15.88 42.84 45.65
C THR A 204 14.76 43.31 46.58
N ARG A 205 14.96 43.27 47.89
CA ARG A 205 13.98 43.78 48.87
C ARG A 205 13.73 45.29 48.67
N GLU A 206 12.45 45.69 48.75
CA GLU A 206 12.04 47.09 48.76
C GLU A 206 12.77 47.88 49.85
N ARG A 207 13.10 49.15 49.56
CA ARG A 207 13.61 50.06 50.59
C ARG A 207 12.41 50.55 51.39
N GLU A 208 12.39 50.28 52.70
CA GLU A 208 11.61 51.09 53.63
C GLU A 208 12.10 52.55 53.61
#